data_AF-A0A3P9ISW4-F1
#
_entry.id   AF-A0A3P9ISW4-F1
#
_cell.length_a   1.000
_cell.length_b   1.000
_cell.length_c   1.000
_cell.angle_alpha   90.00
_cell.angle_beta   90.00
_cell.angle_gamma   90.00
#
_symmetry.space_group_name_H-M   'P 1'
#
loop_
_entity.id
_entity.type
_entity.pdbx_description
1 polymer ?
#
loop_
_entity_poly.entity_id
_entity_poly.type
_entity_poly.pdbx_seq_one_letter_code
_entity_poly.pdbx_strand_id
1 'polypeptide(L)'
;MAEKVELLSEVLQVQALSQQVCELSRHTDELQQSIRTQLQSLQDANKSMEALEREVKALHVALEQLQAVLTSPEVSRQSLKEQLLQRQRLLADMEGLKVQVQAVQRCQSTLQVPEDVMPSLAVCHTALRLQHEASQLQHVAIQQCNILQEAVVQYEQYEQEVGELQGLIEEAHQVIQDRPVPSSNIQELQAQILHHEELAQKIKGYQEQIASLNSKCKMLAVKAKHATMLLTVSDAHGLPAELQDEVGGEVRKSAVTVRSLNPFYQRTRSGFPLHQQT
;
A
#
# COMPACT_ATOMS: atom_id res chain seq x y z
N MET A 1 -25.33 20.16 96.02
CA MET A 1 -24.56 19.31 95.09
C MET A 1 -24.79 19.73 93.64
N ALA A 2 -26.04 19.91 93.20
CA ALA A 2 -26.37 20.40 91.85
C ALA A 2 -25.73 21.78 91.51
N GLU A 3 -25.89 22.79 92.37
CA GLU A 3 -25.31 24.13 92.13
C GLU A 3 -23.78 24.13 92.01
N LYS A 4 -23.08 23.26 92.76
CA LYS A 4 -21.62 23.12 92.65
C LYS A 4 -21.20 22.48 91.32
N VAL A 5 -22.03 21.61 90.75
CA VAL A 5 -21.81 20.97 89.44
C VAL A 5 -22.06 21.96 88.31
N GLU A 6 -23.08 22.82 88.41
CA GLU A 6 -23.33 23.89 87.44
C GLU A 6 -22.21 24.94 87.42
N LEU A 7 -21.78 25.44 88.59
CA LEU A 7 -20.64 26.37 88.71
C LEU A 7 -19.33 25.78 88.18
N LEU A 8 -19.08 24.48 88.41
CA LEU A 8 -17.92 23.79 87.84
C LEU A 8 -18.04 23.64 86.32
N SER A 9 -19.24 23.38 85.79
CA SER A 9 -19.50 23.29 84.35
C SER A 9 -19.30 24.62 83.62
N GLU A 10 -19.67 25.75 84.26
CA GLU A 10 -19.44 27.11 83.78
C GLU A 10 -17.95 27.48 83.78
N VAL A 11 -17.24 27.25 84.90
CA VAL A 11 -15.80 27.57 85.03
C VAL A 11 -14.95 26.71 84.09
N LEU A 12 -15.34 25.45 83.88
CA LEU A 12 -14.64 24.52 82.97
C LEU A 12 -15.16 24.56 81.52
N GLN A 13 -16.16 25.40 81.22
CA GLN A 13 -16.77 25.56 79.88
C GLN A 13 -17.05 24.22 79.17
N VAL A 14 -17.51 23.20 79.91
CA VAL A 14 -17.62 21.81 79.42
C VAL A 14 -18.50 21.71 78.16
N GLN A 15 -19.53 22.55 78.08
CA GLN A 15 -20.47 22.61 76.95
C GLN A 15 -19.85 23.22 75.68
N ALA A 16 -18.95 24.19 75.82
CA ALA A 16 -18.22 24.78 74.69
C ALA A 16 -17.14 23.82 74.17
N LEU A 17 -16.40 23.18 75.08
CA LEU A 17 -15.45 22.12 74.73
C LEU A 17 -16.12 20.93 74.04
N SER A 18 -17.31 20.50 74.50
CA SER A 18 -18.04 19.41 73.86
C SER A 18 -18.53 19.79 72.45
N GLN A 19 -19.01 21.02 72.25
CA GLN A 19 -19.34 21.54 70.92
C GLN A 19 -18.12 21.55 69.99
N GLN A 20 -16.96 22.03 70.45
CA GLN A 20 -15.72 22.03 69.66
C GLN A 20 -15.29 20.61 69.28
N VAL A 21 -15.39 19.64 70.19
CA VAL A 21 -15.10 18.23 69.89
C VAL A 21 -16.08 17.67 68.87
N CYS A 22 -17.37 17.99 68.96
CA CYS A 22 -18.37 17.59 67.97
C CYS A 22 -18.09 18.20 66.59
N GLU A 23 -17.72 19.48 66.52
CA GLU A 23 -17.35 20.15 65.26
C GLU A 23 -16.08 19.55 64.65
N LEU A 24 -15.06 19.30 65.47
CA LEU A 24 -13.83 18.63 65.04
C LEU A 24 -14.10 17.21 64.53
N SER A 25 -14.95 16.45 65.21
CA SER A 25 -15.37 15.12 64.76
C SER A 25 -16.05 15.20 63.40
N ARG A 26 -17.02 16.12 63.24
CA ARG A 26 -17.73 16.33 61.98
C ARG A 26 -16.78 16.71 60.84
N HIS A 27 -15.84 17.63 61.08
CA HIS A 27 -14.84 18.02 60.09
C HIS A 27 -13.87 16.89 59.74
N THR A 28 -13.51 16.06 60.72
CA THR A 28 -12.69 14.88 60.47
C THR A 28 -13.43 13.86 59.60
N ASP A 29 -14.72 13.64 59.86
CA ASP A 29 -15.57 12.76 59.05
C ASP A 29 -15.75 13.29 57.62
N GLU A 30 -16.01 14.60 57.46
CA GLU A 30 -16.10 15.27 56.16
C GLU A 30 -14.80 15.15 55.36
N LEU A 31 -13.66 15.41 56.00
CA LEU A 31 -12.35 15.27 55.37
C LEU A 31 -12.07 13.83 54.98
N GLN A 32 -12.37 12.87 55.86
CA GLN A 32 -12.22 11.44 55.56
C GLN A 32 -13.09 11.02 54.37
N GLN A 33 -14.32 11.54 54.27
CA GLN A 33 -15.22 11.25 53.17
C GLN A 33 -14.75 11.92 51.86
N SER A 34 -14.22 13.14 51.93
CA SER A 34 -13.60 13.83 50.79
C SER A 34 -12.36 13.11 50.27
N ILE A 35 -11.48 12.63 51.16
CA ILE A 35 -10.30 11.85 50.77
C ILE A 35 -10.73 10.54 50.10
N ARG A 36 -11.76 9.86 50.62
CA ARG A 36 -12.28 8.63 50.00
C ARG A 36 -12.82 8.87 48.59
N THR A 37 -13.58 9.94 48.37
CA THR A 37 -14.12 10.24 47.03
C THR A 37 -13.02 10.65 46.06
N GLN A 38 -12.04 11.45 46.50
CA GLN A 38 -10.87 11.79 45.68
C GLN A 38 -10.05 10.56 45.31
N LEU A 39 -9.79 9.66 46.26
CA LEU A 39 -9.07 8.41 46.02
C LEU A 39 -9.81 7.54 44.98
N GLN A 40 -11.13 7.41 45.11
CA GLN A 40 -11.95 6.65 44.18
C GLN A 40 -11.87 7.23 42.76
N SER A 41 -12.00 8.56 42.62
CA SER A 41 -11.88 9.25 41.33
C SER A 41 -10.49 9.04 40.71
N LEU A 42 -9.42 9.15 41.50
CA LEU A 42 -8.06 8.88 41.02
C LEU A 42 -7.87 7.43 40.58
N GLN A 43 -8.43 6.46 41.30
CA GLN A 43 -8.39 5.05 40.91
C GLN A 43 -9.12 4.80 39.60
N ASP A 44 -10.27 5.42 39.39
CA ASP A 44 -11.04 5.26 38.17
C ASP A 44 -10.36 5.96 36.98
N ALA A 45 -9.75 7.13 37.19
CA ALA A 45 -8.87 7.79 36.22
C ALA A 45 -7.67 6.90 35.85
N ASN A 46 -7.00 6.28 36.82
CA ASN A 46 -5.90 5.35 36.56
C ASN A 46 -6.34 4.13 35.71
N LYS A 47 -7.47 3.51 36.04
CA LYS A 47 -8.02 2.39 35.24
C LYS A 47 -8.33 2.81 33.80
N SER A 48 -8.86 4.02 33.61
CA SER A 48 -9.15 4.57 32.27
C SER A 48 -7.87 4.80 31.46
N MET A 49 -6.79 5.26 32.13
CA MET A 49 -5.48 5.45 31.51
C MET A 49 -4.84 4.11 31.12
N GLU A 50 -4.89 3.11 31.99
CA GLU A 50 -4.42 1.75 31.69
C GLU A 50 -5.17 1.12 30.51
N ALA A 51 -6.47 1.41 30.38
CA ALA A 51 -7.25 0.96 29.23
C ALA A 51 -6.78 1.63 27.93
N LEU A 52 -6.56 2.94 27.95
CA LEU A 52 -5.99 3.65 26.82
C LEU A 52 -4.63 3.08 26.42
N GLU A 53 -3.72 2.89 27.38
CA GLU A 53 -2.39 2.34 27.10
C GLU A 53 -2.45 0.97 26.44
N ARG A 54 -3.35 0.10 26.90
CA ARG A 54 -3.56 -1.22 26.30
C ARG A 54 -4.00 -1.11 24.84
N GLU A 55 -4.98 -0.27 24.56
CA GLU A 55 -5.46 -0.07 23.18
C GLU A 55 -4.40 0.58 22.28
N VAL A 56 -3.64 1.55 22.79
CA VAL A 56 -2.54 2.20 22.05
C VAL A 56 -1.43 1.21 21.73
N LYS A 57 -1.05 0.35 22.69
CA LYS A 57 -0.07 -0.74 22.47
C LYS A 57 -0.59 -1.73 21.42
N ALA A 58 -1.85 -2.11 21.50
CA ALA A 58 -2.46 -3.03 20.55
C ALA A 58 -2.49 -2.43 19.13
N LEU A 59 -2.84 -1.14 18.98
CA LEU A 59 -2.82 -0.42 17.71
C LEU A 59 -1.40 -0.35 17.12
N HIS A 60 -0.40 -0.09 17.97
CA HIS A 60 1.00 -0.04 17.55
C HIS A 60 1.46 -1.38 16.99
N VAL A 61 1.20 -2.48 17.70
CA VAL A 61 1.56 -3.85 17.26
C VAL A 61 0.86 -4.21 15.95
N ALA A 62 -0.42 -3.86 15.80
CA ALA A 62 -1.15 -4.12 14.55
C ALA A 62 -0.56 -3.34 13.36
N LEU A 63 -0.16 -2.07 13.58
CA LEU A 63 0.52 -1.26 12.58
C LEU A 63 1.85 -1.85 12.15
N GLU A 64 2.69 -2.26 13.11
CA GLU A 64 3.99 -2.88 12.83
C GLU A 64 3.83 -4.18 12.03
N GLN A 65 2.84 -5.01 12.36
CA GLN A 65 2.55 -6.24 11.62
C GLN A 65 2.17 -5.96 10.16
N LEU A 66 1.32 -4.96 9.91
CA LEU A 66 0.93 -4.56 8.55
C LEU A 66 2.10 -3.95 7.78
N GLN A 67 2.91 -3.12 8.42
CA GLN A 67 4.12 -2.56 7.82
C GLN A 67 5.15 -3.65 7.48
N ALA A 68 5.31 -4.67 8.31
CA ALA A 68 6.20 -5.81 8.03
C ALA A 68 5.76 -6.58 6.77
N VAL A 69 4.46 -6.75 6.56
CA VAL A 69 3.93 -7.37 5.32
C VAL A 69 4.23 -6.51 4.10
N LEU A 70 4.09 -5.19 4.20
CA LEU A 70 4.35 -4.24 3.10
C LEU A 70 5.83 -4.08 2.74
N THR A 71 6.71 -4.18 3.73
CA THR A 71 8.17 -4.04 3.57
C THR A 71 8.86 -5.35 3.21
N SER A 72 8.13 -6.47 3.19
CA SER A 72 8.71 -7.76 2.84
C SER A 72 9.27 -7.77 1.40
N PRO A 73 10.54 -8.16 1.20
CA PRO A 73 11.19 -8.12 -0.12
C PRO A 73 10.59 -9.11 -1.12
N GLU A 74 9.84 -10.11 -0.63
CA GLU A 74 9.10 -11.09 -1.44
C GLU A 74 8.09 -10.43 -2.39
N VAL A 75 7.58 -9.24 -2.06
CA VAL A 75 6.66 -8.47 -2.92
C VAL A 75 7.28 -8.17 -4.28
N SER A 76 8.59 -7.97 -4.37
CA SER A 76 9.27 -7.65 -5.63
C SER A 76 9.40 -8.84 -6.61
N ARG A 77 9.23 -10.07 -6.12
CA ARG A 77 9.39 -11.32 -6.90
C ARG A 77 8.07 -11.85 -7.46
N GLN A 78 6.94 -11.31 -6.99
CA GLN A 78 5.58 -11.72 -7.35
C GLN A 78 5.11 -11.07 -8.66
N SER A 79 4.16 -11.72 -9.33
CA SER A 79 3.46 -11.16 -10.49
C SER A 79 2.53 -10.00 -10.09
N LEU A 80 2.15 -9.15 -11.06
CA LEU A 80 1.22 -8.03 -10.81
C LEU A 80 -0.12 -8.47 -10.19
N LYS A 81 -0.62 -9.66 -10.57
CA LYS A 81 -1.87 -10.23 -10.04
C LYS A 81 -1.72 -10.69 -8.59
N GLU A 82 -0.61 -11.33 -8.25
CA GLU A 82 -0.31 -11.75 -6.88
C GLU A 82 -0.08 -10.54 -5.97
N GLN A 83 0.66 -9.54 -6.46
CA GLN A 83 0.84 -8.27 -5.76
C GLN A 83 -0.52 -7.62 -5.47
N LEU A 84 -1.41 -7.52 -6.47
CA LEU A 84 -2.75 -6.97 -6.29
C LEU A 84 -3.54 -7.73 -5.22
N LEU A 85 -3.55 -9.06 -5.27
CA LEU A 85 -4.28 -9.90 -4.30
C LEU A 85 -3.73 -9.74 -2.87
N GLN A 86 -2.41 -9.67 -2.71
CA GLN A 86 -1.78 -9.39 -1.42
C GLN A 86 -2.20 -8.02 -0.87
N ARG A 87 -2.28 -6.99 -1.73
CA ARG A 87 -2.68 -5.64 -1.31
C ARG A 87 -4.17 -5.53 -0.99
N GLN A 88 -5.03 -6.24 -1.73
CA GLN A 88 -6.45 -6.32 -1.38
C GLN A 88 -6.67 -7.01 -0.03
N ARG A 89 -5.91 -8.06 0.27
CA ARG A 89 -5.95 -8.70 1.60
C ARG A 89 -5.50 -7.74 2.69
N LEU A 90 -4.42 -7.00 2.47
CA LEU A 90 -3.95 -6.00 3.42
C LEU A 90 -4.96 -4.87 3.66
N LEU A 91 -5.71 -4.45 2.64
CA LEU A 91 -6.81 -3.50 2.81
C LEU A 91 -7.94 -4.07 3.69
N ALA A 92 -8.25 -5.36 3.58
CA ALA A 92 -9.21 -6.01 4.46
C ALA A 92 -8.69 -6.05 5.92
N ASP A 93 -7.41 -6.36 6.12
CA ASP A 93 -6.80 -6.35 7.46
C ASP A 93 -6.77 -4.93 8.07
N MET A 94 -6.63 -3.88 7.25
CA MET A 94 -6.74 -2.48 7.68
C MET A 94 -8.15 -2.07 8.14
N GLU A 95 -9.21 -2.78 7.76
CA GLU A 95 -10.53 -2.55 8.33
C GLU A 95 -10.54 -2.86 9.83
N GLY A 96 -9.77 -3.87 10.26
CA GLY A 96 -9.53 -4.17 11.67
C GLY A 96 -8.81 -3.03 12.40
N LEU A 97 -7.85 -2.39 11.73
CA LEU A 97 -7.13 -1.23 12.26
C LEU A 97 -8.07 -0.04 12.54
N LYS A 98 -9.08 0.17 11.68
CA LYS A 98 -10.10 1.21 11.88
C LYS A 98 -10.92 0.97 13.15
N VAL A 99 -11.29 -0.28 13.44
CA VAL A 99 -11.99 -0.65 14.69
C VAL A 99 -11.12 -0.35 15.90
N GLN A 100 -9.82 -0.60 15.80
CA GLN A 100 -8.84 -0.37 16.86
C GLN A 100 -8.58 1.13 17.10
N VAL A 101 -8.49 1.93 16.04
CA VAL A 101 -8.47 3.40 16.11
C VAL A 101 -9.71 3.93 16.82
N GLN A 102 -10.90 3.40 16.50
CA GLN A 102 -12.14 3.79 17.18
C GLN A 102 -12.16 3.37 18.66
N ALA A 103 -11.52 2.25 19.02
CA ALA A 103 -11.38 1.83 20.42
C ALA A 103 -10.49 2.82 21.20
N VAL A 104 -9.35 3.22 20.62
CA VAL A 104 -8.47 4.25 21.19
C VAL A 104 -9.20 5.58 21.36
N GLN A 105 -9.98 6.02 20.36
CA GLN A 105 -10.78 7.25 20.44
C GLN A 105 -11.85 7.18 21.55
N ARG A 106 -12.50 6.02 21.71
CA ARG A 106 -13.46 5.79 22.82
C ARG A 106 -12.77 5.89 24.18
N CYS A 107 -11.60 5.27 24.34
CA CYS A 107 -10.81 5.40 25.56
C CYS A 107 -10.44 6.86 25.83
N GLN A 108 -10.00 7.61 24.81
CA GLN A 108 -9.70 9.03 24.93
C GLN A 108 -10.91 9.86 25.40
N SER A 109 -12.10 9.61 24.85
CA SER A 109 -13.32 10.31 25.25
C SER A 109 -13.81 9.98 26.66
N THR A 110 -13.39 8.84 27.21
CA THR A 110 -13.77 8.39 28.57
C THR A 110 -12.77 8.84 29.63
N LEU A 111 -11.61 9.37 29.23
CA LEU A 111 -10.62 9.91 30.16
C LEU A 111 -11.24 11.05 30.95
N GLN A 112 -11.25 10.92 32.28
CA GLN A 112 -11.64 12.00 33.20
C GLN A 112 -10.48 13.00 33.40
N VAL A 113 -9.72 13.28 32.35
CA VAL A 113 -8.59 14.22 32.38
C VAL A 113 -9.05 15.54 31.77
N PRO A 114 -8.70 16.71 32.36
CA PRO A 114 -9.07 17.99 31.76
C PRO A 114 -8.50 18.11 30.33
N GLU A 115 -9.31 18.67 29.41
CA GLU A 115 -8.95 18.81 27.98
C GLU A 115 -7.60 19.52 27.78
N ASP A 116 -7.27 20.49 28.63
CA ASP A 116 -6.03 21.27 28.54
C ASP A 116 -4.76 20.43 28.78
N VAL A 117 -4.88 19.33 29.54
CA VAL A 117 -3.76 18.45 29.90
C VAL A 117 -3.69 17.21 29.01
N MET A 118 -4.74 16.93 28.23
CA MET A 118 -4.75 15.80 27.30
C MET A 118 -3.62 15.81 26.27
N PRO A 119 -3.29 16.92 25.58
CA PRO A 119 -2.21 16.92 24.61
C PRO A 119 -0.81 16.85 25.24
N SER A 120 -0.66 17.11 26.55
CA SER A 120 0.62 16.97 27.25
C SER A 120 0.89 15.53 27.73
N LEU A 121 -0.12 14.65 27.69
CA LEU A 121 0.06 13.23 27.98
C LEU A 121 0.74 12.52 26.81
N ALA A 122 1.91 11.92 27.07
CA ALA A 122 2.67 11.18 26.07
C ALA A 122 1.87 10.05 25.39
N VAL A 123 0.98 9.38 26.14
CA VAL A 123 0.12 8.31 25.62
C VAL A 123 -0.88 8.87 24.60
N CYS A 124 -1.47 10.04 24.86
CA CYS A 124 -2.40 10.70 23.94
C CYS A 124 -1.70 11.19 22.67
N HIS A 125 -0.50 11.76 22.81
CA HIS A 125 0.32 12.14 21.66
C HIS A 125 0.67 10.94 20.79
N THR A 126 1.10 9.83 21.41
CA THR A 126 1.42 8.58 20.71
C THR A 126 0.20 8.00 20.02
N ALA A 127 -0.95 7.98 20.70
CA ALA A 127 -2.22 7.56 20.13
C ALA A 127 -2.60 8.37 18.88
N LEU A 128 -2.45 9.70 18.92
CA LEU A 128 -2.74 10.57 17.78
C LEU A 128 -1.79 10.30 16.61
N ARG A 129 -0.49 10.14 16.90
CA ARG A 129 0.52 9.81 15.89
C ARG A 129 0.19 8.49 15.19
N LEU A 130 -0.10 7.43 15.94
CA LEU A 130 -0.46 6.12 15.39
C LEU A 130 -1.77 6.16 14.60
N GLN A 131 -2.76 6.94 15.02
CA GLN A 131 -3.98 7.15 14.24
C GLN A 131 -3.69 7.82 12.90
N HIS A 132 -2.77 8.78 12.87
CA HIS A 132 -2.36 9.42 11.62
C HIS A 132 -1.59 8.45 10.72
N GLU A 133 -0.62 7.72 11.27
CA GLU A 133 0.13 6.68 10.55
C GLU A 133 -0.81 5.62 9.96
N ALA A 134 -1.81 5.15 10.72
CA ALA A 134 -2.85 4.24 10.25
C ALA A 134 -3.64 4.78 9.05
N SER A 135 -4.08 6.03 9.14
CA SER A 135 -4.82 6.70 8.06
C SER A 135 -3.96 6.90 6.81
N GLN A 136 -2.71 7.33 6.98
CA GLN A 136 -1.76 7.48 5.89
C GLN A 136 -1.48 6.13 5.21
N LEU A 137 -1.22 5.08 5.99
CA LEU A 137 -0.95 3.74 5.47
C LEU A 137 -2.14 3.20 4.68
N GLN A 138 -3.37 3.43 5.16
CA GLN A 138 -4.59 3.09 4.44
C GLN A 138 -4.70 3.85 3.12
N HIS A 139 -4.47 5.17 3.13
CA HIS A 139 -4.55 5.98 1.92
C HIS A 139 -3.54 5.52 0.86
N VAL A 140 -2.30 5.25 1.26
CA VAL A 140 -1.25 4.72 0.39
C VAL A 140 -1.62 3.34 -0.16
N ALA A 141 -2.13 2.45 0.67
CA ALA A 141 -2.55 1.10 0.25
C ALA A 141 -3.69 1.15 -0.77
N ILE A 142 -4.68 2.02 -0.58
CA ILE A 142 -5.79 2.21 -1.54
C ILE A 142 -5.26 2.71 -2.89
N GLN A 143 -4.41 3.74 -2.88
CA GLN A 143 -3.83 4.28 -4.11
C GLN A 143 -3.04 3.22 -4.87
N GLN A 144 -2.30 2.37 -4.16
CA GLN A 144 -1.54 1.28 -4.78
C GLN A 144 -2.42 0.19 -5.35
N CYS A 145 -3.49 -0.20 -4.65
CA CYS A 145 -4.49 -1.12 -5.21
C CYS A 145 -5.06 -0.57 -6.52
N ASN A 146 -5.39 0.72 -6.58
CA ASN A 146 -5.91 1.33 -7.81
C ASN A 146 -4.88 1.28 -8.95
N ILE A 147 -3.63 1.68 -8.69
CA ILE A 147 -2.57 1.66 -9.70
C ILE A 147 -2.28 0.23 -10.18
N LEU A 148 -2.22 -0.75 -9.26
CA LEU A 148 -2.01 -2.15 -9.61
C LEU A 148 -3.19 -2.74 -10.37
N GLN A 149 -4.43 -2.41 -9.98
CA GLN A 149 -5.65 -2.83 -10.68
C GLN A 149 -5.65 -2.30 -12.11
N GLU A 150 -5.37 -1.01 -12.30
CA GLU A 150 -5.23 -0.39 -13.63
C GLU A 150 -4.12 -1.08 -14.44
N ALA A 151 -2.95 -1.32 -13.84
CA ALA A 151 -1.85 -1.99 -14.51
C ALA A 151 -2.20 -3.42 -14.94
N VAL A 152 -2.92 -4.18 -14.11
CA VAL A 152 -3.37 -5.54 -14.44
C VAL A 152 -4.36 -5.51 -15.61
N VAL A 153 -5.37 -4.63 -15.57
CA VAL A 153 -6.36 -4.50 -16.65
C VAL A 153 -5.69 -4.10 -17.96
N GLN A 154 -4.75 -3.15 -17.93
CA GLN A 154 -4.01 -2.71 -19.11
C GLN A 154 -3.09 -3.81 -19.65
N TYR A 155 -2.51 -4.64 -18.78
CA TYR A 155 -1.68 -5.78 -19.20
C TYR A 155 -2.53 -6.87 -19.87
N GLU A 156 -3.73 -7.16 -19.35
CA GLU A 156 -4.67 -8.10 -19.97
C GLU A 156 -5.15 -7.63 -21.34
N GLN A 157 -5.44 -6.33 -21.48
CA GLN A 157 -5.79 -5.72 -22.78
C GLN A 157 -4.63 -5.82 -23.79
N TYR A 158 -3.40 -5.54 -23.34
CA TYR A 158 -2.21 -5.70 -24.15
C TYR A 158 -2.03 -7.14 -24.66
N GLU A 159 -2.17 -8.14 -23.79
CA GLU A 159 -2.04 -9.55 -24.17
C GLU A 159 -3.11 -9.94 -25.20
N GLN A 160 -4.34 -9.43 -25.05
CA GLN A 160 -5.42 -9.66 -26.02
C GLN A 160 -5.11 -9.03 -27.39
N GLU A 161 -4.73 -7.74 -27.43
CA GLU A 161 -4.42 -7.05 -28.70
C GLU A 161 -3.22 -7.66 -29.42
N VAL A 162 -2.18 -8.08 -28.68
CA VAL A 162 -1.04 -8.78 -29.27
C VAL A 162 -1.46 -10.15 -29.81
N GLY A 163 -2.32 -10.88 -29.11
CA GLY A 163 -2.87 -12.15 -29.59
C GLY A 163 -3.68 -12.00 -30.87
N GLU A 164 -4.55 -10.98 -30.95
CA GLU A 164 -5.32 -10.67 -32.16
C GLU A 164 -4.41 -10.32 -33.35
N LEU A 165 -3.42 -9.45 -33.15
CA LEU A 165 -2.46 -9.08 -34.20
C LEU A 165 -1.59 -10.26 -34.65
N GLN A 166 -1.18 -11.14 -33.72
CA GLN A 166 -0.45 -12.36 -34.05
C GLN A 166 -1.31 -13.32 -34.89
N GLY A 167 -2.60 -13.49 -34.54
CA GLY A 167 -3.54 -14.26 -35.34
C GLY A 167 -3.69 -13.72 -36.76
N LEU A 168 -3.83 -12.40 -36.93
CA LEU A 168 -3.88 -11.76 -38.25
C LEU A 168 -2.60 -11.96 -39.06
N ILE A 169 -1.43 -11.93 -38.42
CA ILE A 169 -0.14 -12.21 -39.06
C ILE A 169 -0.06 -13.67 -39.50
N GLU A 170 -0.50 -14.61 -38.66
CA GLU A 170 -0.52 -16.03 -38.96
C GLU A 170 -1.48 -16.35 -40.11
N GLU A 171 -2.68 -15.78 -40.12
CA GLU A 171 -3.63 -15.88 -41.23
C GLU A 171 -3.04 -15.31 -42.54
N ALA A 172 -2.40 -14.15 -42.49
CA ALA A 172 -1.74 -13.57 -43.65
C ALA A 172 -0.61 -14.47 -44.18
N HIS A 173 0.19 -15.08 -43.29
CA HIS A 173 1.21 -16.05 -43.68
C HIS A 173 0.61 -17.34 -44.23
N GLN A 174 -0.50 -17.81 -43.68
CA GLN A 174 -1.25 -18.98 -44.14
C GLN A 174 -1.74 -18.76 -45.60
N VAL A 175 -2.32 -17.60 -45.89
CA VAL A 175 -2.75 -17.21 -47.25
C VAL A 175 -1.58 -17.17 -48.25
N ILE A 176 -0.40 -16.76 -47.78
CA ILE A 176 0.82 -16.76 -48.60
C ILE A 176 1.31 -18.19 -48.87
N GLN A 177 1.19 -19.10 -47.90
CA GLN A 177 1.69 -20.48 -48.00
C GLN A 177 0.74 -21.44 -48.74
N ASP A 178 -0.58 -21.30 -48.55
CA ASP A 178 -1.61 -22.22 -49.08
C ASP A 178 -1.88 -22.04 -50.57
N ARG A 179 -1.23 -21.08 -51.23
CA ARG A 179 -1.36 -20.83 -52.68
C ARG A 179 -0.05 -21.17 -53.43
N PRO A 180 0.40 -22.44 -53.45
CA PRO A 180 1.56 -22.85 -54.23
C PRO A 180 1.25 -22.70 -55.72
N VAL A 181 2.23 -22.21 -56.49
CA VAL A 181 2.06 -21.73 -57.86
C VAL A 181 2.12 -22.88 -58.88
N PRO A 182 1.02 -23.16 -59.60
CA PRO A 182 1.13 -23.58 -60.99
C PRO A 182 0.26 -22.66 -61.86
N SER A 183 0.74 -21.45 -62.18
CA SER A 183 0.05 -20.60 -63.15
C SER A 183 0.86 -20.48 -64.44
N SER A 184 0.21 -20.78 -65.56
CA SER A 184 0.76 -20.68 -66.92
C SER A 184 0.48 -19.31 -67.56
N ASN A 185 -0.03 -18.34 -66.80
CA ASN A 185 -0.50 -17.05 -67.27
C ASN A 185 0.20 -15.88 -66.53
N ILE A 186 0.88 -15.01 -67.30
CA ILE A 186 1.70 -13.90 -66.77
C ILE A 186 0.85 -12.84 -66.05
N GLN A 187 -0.39 -12.61 -66.50
CA GLN A 187 -1.29 -11.64 -65.89
C GLN A 187 -1.74 -12.07 -64.48
N GLU A 188 -1.98 -13.37 -64.28
CA GLU A 188 -2.30 -13.95 -62.98
C GLU A 188 -1.12 -13.87 -62.01
N LEU A 189 0.10 -14.12 -62.50
CA LEU A 189 1.34 -13.93 -61.73
C LEU A 189 1.53 -12.48 -61.27
N GLN A 190 1.30 -11.49 -62.13
CA GLN A 190 1.40 -10.07 -61.76
C GLN A 190 0.36 -9.64 -60.72
N ALA A 191 -0.90 -10.03 -60.90
CA ALA A 191 -1.95 -9.76 -59.91
C ALA A 191 -1.63 -10.40 -58.55
N GLN A 192 -1.01 -11.58 -58.56
CA GLN A 192 -0.64 -12.30 -57.36
C GLN A 192 0.60 -11.72 -56.66
N ILE A 193 1.60 -11.24 -57.40
CA ILE A 193 2.74 -10.49 -56.83
C ILE A 193 2.25 -9.24 -56.11
N LEU A 194 1.36 -8.46 -56.74
CA LEU A 194 0.78 -7.26 -56.12
C LEU A 194 0.02 -7.60 -54.83
N HIS A 195 -0.74 -8.69 -54.82
CA HIS A 195 -1.46 -9.13 -53.64
C HIS A 195 -0.53 -9.58 -52.49
N HIS A 196 0.55 -10.31 -52.80
CA HIS A 196 1.56 -10.68 -51.81
C HIS A 196 2.34 -9.47 -51.28
N GLU A 197 2.63 -8.48 -52.13
CA GLU A 197 3.24 -7.21 -51.70
C GLU A 197 2.30 -6.43 -50.75
N GLU A 198 1.00 -6.40 -51.03
CA GLU A 198 0.01 -5.75 -50.16
C GLU A 198 -0.10 -6.46 -48.80
N LEU A 199 -0.11 -7.80 -48.78
CA LEU A 199 -0.09 -8.58 -47.55
C LEU A 199 1.20 -8.36 -46.75
N ALA A 200 2.36 -8.29 -47.42
CA ALA A 200 3.64 -8.00 -46.77
C ALA A 200 3.66 -6.60 -46.12
N GLN A 201 3.01 -5.61 -46.75
CA GLN A 201 2.83 -4.27 -46.15
C GLN A 201 1.90 -4.33 -44.92
N LYS A 202 0.79 -5.07 -44.97
CA LYS A 202 -0.11 -5.24 -43.81
C LYS A 202 0.59 -5.91 -42.63
N ILE A 203 1.37 -6.97 -42.88
CA ILE A 203 2.17 -7.66 -41.85
C ILE A 203 3.15 -6.69 -41.18
N LYS A 204 3.85 -5.84 -41.96
CA LYS A 204 4.74 -4.81 -41.39
C LYS A 204 3.98 -3.82 -40.49
N GLY A 205 2.80 -3.37 -40.93
CA GLY A 205 1.95 -2.49 -40.12
C GLY A 205 1.53 -3.12 -38.78
N TYR A 206 1.16 -4.41 -38.76
CA TYR A 206 0.86 -5.13 -37.52
C TYR A 206 2.08 -5.29 -36.62
N GLN A 207 3.27 -5.54 -37.17
CA GLN A 207 4.51 -5.61 -36.40
C GLN A 207 4.87 -4.27 -35.74
N GLU A 208 4.65 -3.16 -36.42
CA GLU A 208 4.83 -1.81 -35.85
C GLU A 208 3.82 -1.52 -34.73
N GLN A 209 2.56 -1.94 -34.89
CA GLN A 209 1.56 -1.83 -33.83
C GLN A 209 1.95 -2.62 -32.58
N ILE A 210 2.41 -3.88 -32.75
CA ILE A 210 2.95 -4.70 -31.64
C ILE A 210 4.14 -4.01 -30.97
N ALA A 211 5.06 -3.39 -31.73
CA ALA A 211 6.20 -2.67 -31.17
C ALA A 211 5.76 -1.44 -30.35
N SER A 212 4.75 -0.70 -30.84
CA SER A 212 4.18 0.45 -30.12
C SER A 212 3.50 0.02 -28.80
N LEU A 213 2.75 -1.08 -28.81
CA LEU A 213 2.10 -1.67 -27.64
C LEU A 213 3.11 -2.15 -26.61
N ASN A 214 4.17 -2.82 -27.05
CA ASN A 214 5.28 -3.24 -26.19
C ASN A 214 5.94 -2.06 -25.46
N SER A 215 6.10 -0.91 -26.14
CA SER A 215 6.64 0.29 -25.51
C SER A 215 5.71 0.85 -24.42
N LYS A 216 4.40 0.85 -24.65
CA LYS A 216 3.38 1.28 -23.66
C LYS A 216 3.38 0.35 -22.44
N CYS A 217 3.47 -0.96 -22.65
CA CYS A 217 3.55 -1.95 -21.58
C CYS A 217 4.78 -1.76 -20.68
N LYS A 218 5.95 -1.42 -21.26
CA LYS A 218 7.16 -1.12 -20.47
C LYS A 218 6.96 0.06 -19.52
N MET A 219 6.28 1.11 -19.98
CA MET A 219 5.97 2.28 -19.14
C MET A 219 5.03 1.90 -17.98
N LEU A 220 4.00 1.10 -18.24
CA LEU A 220 3.09 0.60 -17.21
C LEU A 220 3.82 -0.23 -16.14
N ALA A 221 4.73 -1.12 -16.56
CA ALA A 221 5.54 -1.90 -15.64
C ALA A 221 6.43 -1.02 -14.74
N VAL A 222 6.97 0.08 -15.28
CA VAL A 222 7.74 1.06 -14.48
C VAL A 222 6.85 1.80 -13.49
N LYS A 223 5.64 2.22 -13.89
CA LYS A 223 4.68 2.87 -13.00
C LYS A 223 4.25 1.96 -11.84
N ALA A 224 3.97 0.68 -12.13
CA ALA A 224 3.62 -0.31 -11.11
C ALA A 224 4.78 -0.50 -10.11
N LYS A 225 6.01 -0.66 -10.61
CA LYS A 225 7.20 -0.77 -9.75
C LYS A 225 7.44 0.46 -8.89
N HIS A 226 7.26 1.67 -9.44
CA HIS A 226 7.39 2.91 -8.68
C HIS A 226 6.33 2.99 -7.56
N ALA A 227 5.08 2.61 -7.84
CA ALA A 227 4.03 2.56 -6.82
C ALA A 227 4.36 1.57 -5.69
N THR A 228 5.00 0.45 -6.00
CA THR A 228 5.53 -0.49 -4.99
C THR A 228 6.70 0.11 -4.20
N MET A 229 7.60 0.85 -4.84
CA MET A 229 8.79 1.46 -4.21
C MET A 229 8.47 2.62 -3.27
N LEU A 230 7.37 3.36 -3.49
CA LEU A 230 6.92 4.40 -2.56
C LEU A 230 6.63 3.89 -1.13
N LEU A 231 6.65 2.57 -0.89
CA LEU A 231 6.58 1.94 0.44
C LEU A 231 7.92 1.81 1.15
N THR A 232 9.04 1.74 0.43
CA THR A 232 10.36 1.53 1.05
C THR A 232 10.97 2.84 1.57
N VAL A 233 10.36 3.98 1.25
CA VAL A 233 10.83 5.32 1.64
C VAL A 233 9.85 6.00 2.60
N SER A 234 9.02 5.26 3.35
CA SER A 234 8.34 5.87 4.49
C SER A 234 9.35 6.14 5.60
N ASP A 235 9.88 7.36 5.55
CA ASP A 235 10.74 8.09 6.48
C ASP A 235 10.78 7.53 7.91
N ALA A 236 11.75 6.66 8.17
CA ALA A 236 12.40 6.64 9.48
C ALA A 236 13.25 7.91 9.57
N HIS A 237 12.90 8.81 10.50
CA HIS A 237 13.56 10.09 10.78
C HIS A 237 15.07 10.22 10.47
N GLY A 238 15.46 11.26 9.71
CA GLY A 238 16.72 12.00 9.94
C GLY A 238 17.61 12.35 8.73
N LEU A 239 17.33 13.50 8.08
CA LEU A 239 18.21 14.41 7.30
C LEU A 239 19.08 13.90 6.12
N PRO A 240 19.32 14.75 5.09
CA PRO A 240 19.80 14.34 3.77
C PRO A 240 21.33 14.47 3.59
N ALA A 241 21.93 13.54 2.87
CA ALA A 241 23.23 13.69 2.21
C ALA A 241 23.14 12.92 0.88
N GLU A 242 22.95 13.64 -0.21
CA GLU A 242 23.99 13.92 -1.21
C GLU A 242 24.27 12.75 -2.16
N LEU A 243 23.79 13.00 -3.39
CA LEU A 243 24.16 12.48 -4.70
C LEU A 243 25.45 11.66 -4.82
N GLN A 244 25.33 10.54 -5.53
CA GLN A 244 26.23 9.93 -6.53
C GLN A 244 26.28 8.41 -6.31
N ASP A 245 26.45 7.56 -7.30
CA ASP A 245 26.22 7.54 -8.74
C ASP A 245 26.54 6.07 -9.10
N GLU A 246 26.07 5.61 -10.25
CA GLU A 246 26.72 4.55 -11.03
C GLU A 246 26.71 3.07 -10.55
N VAL A 247 25.94 2.30 -11.33
CA VAL A 247 26.37 1.09 -12.06
C VAL A 247 26.04 -0.29 -11.47
N GLY A 248 25.16 -0.97 -12.22
CA GLY A 248 25.47 -2.30 -12.77
C GLY A 248 24.81 -3.48 -12.05
N GLY A 249 23.76 -4.03 -12.64
CA GLY A 249 23.16 -5.29 -12.14
C GLY A 249 22.05 -5.84 -13.03
N GLU A 250 22.45 -6.44 -14.16
CA GLU A 250 21.74 -7.48 -14.91
C GLU A 250 20.22 -7.35 -15.13
N VAL A 251 19.85 -6.70 -16.22
CA VAL A 251 18.60 -7.03 -16.93
C VAL A 251 18.77 -8.41 -17.54
N ARG A 252 18.18 -9.44 -16.89
CA ARG A 252 17.91 -10.72 -17.54
C ARG A 252 17.05 -10.45 -18.78
N LYS A 253 17.70 -10.42 -19.94
CA LYS A 253 17.05 -10.49 -21.24
C LYS A 253 16.36 -11.86 -21.32
N SER A 254 15.07 -11.91 -21.03
CA SER A 254 14.23 -12.95 -21.62
C SER A 254 14.13 -12.64 -23.12
N ALA A 255 15.16 -13.05 -23.85
CA ALA A 255 15.08 -13.20 -25.28
C ALA A 255 14.05 -14.28 -25.55
N VAL A 256 12.82 -13.88 -25.90
CA VAL A 256 11.97 -14.74 -26.70
C VAL A 256 12.70 -14.89 -28.03
N THR A 257 13.47 -15.96 -28.13
CA THR A 257 14.01 -16.46 -29.38
C THR A 257 12.82 -16.72 -30.29
N VAL A 258 12.48 -15.74 -31.12
CA VAL A 258 11.79 -15.99 -32.38
C VAL A 258 12.72 -16.93 -33.12
N ARG A 259 12.41 -18.22 -33.07
CA ARG A 259 13.07 -19.23 -33.90
C ARG A 259 12.97 -18.72 -35.32
N SER A 260 14.12 -18.35 -35.88
CA SER A 260 14.30 -18.11 -37.29
C SER A 260 13.82 -19.35 -38.04
N LEU A 261 12.62 -19.28 -38.63
CA LEU A 261 12.18 -20.22 -39.63
C LEU A 261 12.31 -19.53 -41.00
N ASN A 262 13.17 -20.16 -41.82
CA ASN A 262 13.43 -19.99 -43.26
C ASN A 262 14.57 -19.07 -43.75
N PRO A 263 15.71 -19.67 -44.19
CA PRO A 263 16.81 -19.00 -44.89
C PRO A 263 16.70 -19.14 -46.43
N PHE A 264 15.58 -18.76 -47.05
CA PHE A 264 15.39 -18.94 -48.51
C PHE A 264 15.53 -17.68 -49.38
N TYR A 265 15.89 -16.52 -48.81
CA TYR A 265 15.99 -15.26 -49.56
C TYR A 265 17.38 -14.59 -49.48
N GLN A 266 18.45 -15.36 -49.67
CA GLN A 266 19.80 -14.80 -49.90
C GLN A 266 20.56 -15.53 -51.02
N ARG A 267 20.05 -15.51 -52.25
CA ARG A 267 20.88 -15.82 -53.42
C ARG A 267 20.33 -15.25 -54.72
N THR A 268 20.64 -13.99 -55.02
CA THR A 268 20.84 -13.46 -56.40
C THR A 268 21.32 -12.01 -56.36
N ARG A 269 22.59 -11.79 -55.99
CA ARG A 269 23.33 -10.57 -56.35
C ARG A 269 24.84 -10.84 -56.40
N SER A 270 25.29 -11.39 -57.52
CA SER A 270 26.68 -11.35 -58.02
C SER A 270 26.63 -12.05 -59.39
N GLY A 271 26.62 -11.31 -60.50
CA GLY A 271 27.87 -10.92 -61.15
C GLY A 271 28.36 -12.06 -62.05
N PHE A 272 27.84 -12.15 -63.27
CA PHE A 272 28.40 -13.00 -64.32
C PHE A 272 29.64 -12.30 -64.92
N PRO A 273 30.84 -12.90 -64.90
CA PRO A 273 31.92 -12.50 -65.79
C PRO A 273 31.80 -13.24 -67.12
N LEU A 274 32.08 -12.50 -68.20
CA LEU A 274 32.33 -13.03 -69.53
C LEU A 274 33.41 -14.12 -69.49
N HIS A 275 33.18 -15.22 -70.20
CA HIS A 275 34.26 -15.94 -70.85
C HIS A 275 33.86 -16.33 -72.27
N GLN A 276 34.56 -15.71 -73.22
CA GLN A 276 34.71 -16.16 -74.60
C GLN A 276 35.58 -17.42 -74.65
N GLN A 277 35.15 -18.38 -75.45
CA GLN A 277 35.90 -19.41 -76.20
C GLN A 277 34.84 -19.96 -77.17
N THR A 278 34.93 -19.89 -78.49
CA THR A 278 36.04 -19.93 -79.46
C THR A 278 35.59 -19.25 -80.74
#